data_AF-A0A124IVM4-F1
#
_entry.id   AF-A0A124IVM4-F1
#
_cell.length_a   1.000
_cell.length_b   1.000
_cell.length_c   1.000
_cell.angle_alpha   90.00
_cell.angle_beta   90.00
_cell.angle_gamma   90.00
#
_symmetry.space_group_name_H-M   'P 1'
#
loop_
_entity.id
_entity.type
_entity.pdbx_description
1 polymer ?
#
loop_
_entity_poly.entity_id
_entity_poly.type
_entity_poly.pdbx_seq_one_letter_code
_entity_poly.pdbx_strand_id
1 'polypeptide(L)'
;MKCQRGQLYLESWFDKDLPLTSLSVTVAGQRFYLLQAKDWWSFSADVQKRWILKWLREWHKRDEGSALVAIDGADVRLPLELLNEFTGTFADRSGPNCFAATAAMAVCRSSVQNLAQARDLIFSWLHQEPFFRLLKAHHYCEVSVYRGIDDQRHVEPGDVLVWYTGDQVARHAAFAVASDHVFQKHGQGFENPWQILKIEKVWYNTHLETGGHVALFRMKRQ
;
A
#
# COMPACT_ATOMS: atom_id res chain seq x y z
N MET A 1 5.78 -25.74 -19.59
CA MET A 1 5.01 -25.77 -18.32
C MET A 1 4.29 -24.43 -18.18
N LYS A 2 2.94 -24.39 -18.16
CA LYS A 2 2.21 -23.11 -17.98
C LYS A 2 2.16 -22.80 -16.48
N CYS A 3 2.74 -21.68 -16.08
CA CYS A 3 2.64 -21.18 -14.70
C CYS A 3 1.16 -20.93 -14.37
N GLN A 4 0.61 -21.71 -13.45
CA GLN A 4 -0.75 -21.52 -12.97
C GLN A 4 -0.75 -20.38 -11.95
N ARG A 5 -1.39 -19.26 -12.30
CA ARG A 5 -1.55 -18.10 -11.41
C ARG A 5 -2.81 -18.27 -10.56
N GLY A 6 -2.74 -17.85 -9.30
CA GLY A 6 -3.84 -17.89 -8.34
C GLY A 6 -3.37 -17.53 -6.94
N GLN A 7 -4.29 -17.42 -6.00
CA GLN A 7 -4.01 -17.16 -4.59
C GLN A 7 -4.14 -18.46 -3.78
N LEU A 8 -3.19 -18.71 -2.86
CA LEU A 8 -3.20 -19.88 -1.99
C LEU A 8 -3.92 -19.57 -0.69
N TYR A 9 -4.80 -20.48 -0.29
CA TYR A 9 -5.57 -20.39 0.94
C TYR A 9 -5.45 -21.69 1.73
N LEU A 10 -5.26 -21.61 3.04
CA LEU A 10 -5.26 -22.78 3.92
C LEU A 10 -6.62 -23.49 3.86
N GLU A 11 -6.66 -24.80 4.09
CA GLU A 11 -7.92 -25.57 4.12
C GLU A 11 -8.97 -24.98 5.09
N SER A 12 -8.55 -24.38 6.20
CA SER A 12 -9.42 -23.66 7.15
C SER A 12 -10.12 -22.43 6.56
N TRP A 13 -9.74 -21.98 5.37
CA TRP A 13 -10.53 -20.97 4.66
C TRP A 13 -11.87 -21.50 4.17
N PHE A 14 -11.97 -22.80 3.93
CA PHE A 14 -13.08 -23.44 3.23
C PHE A 14 -14.11 -24.05 4.18
N ASP A 15 -14.26 -23.50 5.39
CA ASP A 15 -15.37 -23.85 6.29
C ASP A 15 -16.70 -23.84 5.53
N LYS A 16 -17.61 -24.76 5.91
CA LYS A 16 -18.87 -25.25 5.30
C LYS A 16 -19.57 -24.46 4.18
N ASP A 17 -19.34 -23.17 4.06
CA ASP A 17 -20.01 -22.29 3.13
C ASP A 17 -19.10 -21.81 1.97
N LEU A 18 -17.77 -21.97 1.99
CA LEU A 18 -16.91 -21.61 0.85
C LEU A 18 -16.50 -22.87 0.06
N PRO A 19 -16.81 -22.97 -1.25
CA PRO A 19 -16.52 -24.16 -2.04
C PRO A 19 -15.01 -24.33 -2.22
N LEU A 20 -14.55 -25.58 -2.15
CA LEU A 20 -13.18 -25.94 -2.50
C LEU A 20 -12.88 -25.55 -3.96
N THR A 21 -11.65 -25.13 -4.21
CA THR A 21 -11.19 -24.87 -5.58
C THR A 21 -10.72 -26.16 -6.23
N SER A 22 -10.56 -26.14 -7.56
CA SER A 22 -10.18 -27.32 -8.33
C SER A 22 -8.74 -27.83 -8.07
N LEU A 23 -7.91 -27.09 -7.34
CA LEU A 23 -6.48 -27.37 -7.19
C LEU A 23 -6.03 -27.21 -5.74
N SER A 24 -5.20 -28.14 -5.26
CA SER A 24 -4.58 -28.08 -3.94
C SER A 24 -3.11 -28.48 -3.98
N VAL A 25 -2.32 -27.94 -3.06
CA VAL A 25 -0.91 -28.26 -2.83
C VAL A 25 -0.68 -28.50 -1.35
N THR A 26 0.24 -29.41 -1.01
CA THR A 26 0.66 -29.64 0.39
C THR A 26 2.06 -29.09 0.59
N VAL A 27 2.24 -28.24 1.59
CA VAL A 27 3.53 -27.65 1.97
C VAL A 27 3.72 -27.87 3.47
N ALA A 28 4.82 -28.52 3.87
CA ALA A 28 5.13 -28.80 5.28
C ALA A 28 3.98 -29.46 6.06
N GLY A 29 3.25 -30.39 5.43
CA GLY A 29 2.12 -31.10 6.04
C GLY A 29 0.81 -30.30 6.11
N GLN A 30 0.81 -29.04 5.66
CA GLN A 30 -0.40 -28.22 5.56
C GLN A 30 -0.95 -28.23 4.13
N ARG A 31 -2.27 -28.37 4.01
CA ARG A 31 -2.97 -28.35 2.73
C ARG A 31 -3.43 -26.93 2.39
N PHE A 32 -3.09 -26.50 1.18
CA PHE A 32 -3.49 -25.24 0.59
C PHE A 32 -4.31 -25.49 -0.66
N TYR A 33 -5.30 -24.66 -0.90
CA TYR A 33 -6.10 -24.66 -2.12
C TYR A 33 -5.78 -23.40 -2.92
N LEU A 34 -5.66 -23.56 -4.24
CA LEU A 34 -5.34 -22.48 -5.16
C LEU A 34 -6.65 -21.93 -5.75
N LEU A 35 -7.00 -20.69 -5.40
CA LEU A 35 -8.09 -19.96 -6.05
C LEU A 35 -7.59 -19.36 -7.36
N GLN A 36 -8.11 -19.86 -8.48
CA GLN A 36 -7.84 -19.31 -9.81
C GLN A 36 -9.02 -18.44 -10.27
N ALA A 37 -8.77 -17.59 -11.28
CA ALA A 37 -9.82 -16.76 -11.88
C ALA A 37 -11.03 -17.59 -12.36
N LYS A 38 -10.79 -18.77 -12.95
CA LYS A 38 -11.88 -19.67 -13.39
C LYS A 38 -12.76 -20.14 -12.22
N ASP A 39 -12.17 -20.40 -11.05
CA ASP A 39 -12.92 -20.86 -9.88
C ASP A 39 -13.74 -19.68 -9.36
N TRP A 40 -13.13 -18.49 -9.24
CA TRP A 40 -13.79 -17.25 -8.84
C TRP A 40 -15.04 -16.95 -9.69
N TRP A 41 -14.92 -17.01 -11.02
CA TRP A 41 -16.03 -16.75 -11.94
C TRP A 41 -17.10 -17.85 -11.95
N SER A 42 -16.78 -19.05 -11.45
CA SER A 42 -17.75 -20.13 -11.28
C SER A 42 -18.59 -19.99 -10.01
N PHE A 43 -18.16 -19.17 -9.06
CA PHE A 43 -18.84 -18.97 -7.79
C PHE A 43 -20.04 -18.04 -7.94
N SER A 44 -21.08 -18.28 -7.15
CA SER A 44 -22.21 -17.34 -7.04
C SER A 44 -21.75 -16.02 -6.41
N ALA A 45 -22.50 -14.95 -6.66
CA ALA A 45 -22.23 -13.64 -6.05
C ALA A 45 -22.20 -13.71 -4.51
N ASP A 46 -23.03 -14.54 -3.88
CA ASP A 46 -23.03 -14.73 -2.43
C ASP A 46 -21.74 -15.39 -1.92
N VAL A 47 -21.22 -16.37 -2.65
CA VAL A 47 -19.93 -17.00 -2.32
C VAL A 47 -18.80 -15.98 -2.48
N GLN A 48 -18.77 -15.25 -3.60
CA GLN A 48 -17.78 -14.19 -3.83
C GLN A 48 -17.81 -13.13 -2.72
N LYS A 49 -19.00 -12.67 -2.33
CA LYS A 49 -19.20 -11.72 -1.23
C LYS A 49 -18.68 -12.25 0.09
N ARG A 50 -19.06 -13.48 0.48
CA ARG A 50 -18.58 -14.09 1.73
C ARG A 50 -17.07 -14.31 1.72
N TRP A 51 -16.50 -14.64 0.56
CA TRP A 51 -15.06 -14.78 0.38
C TRP A 51 -14.35 -13.45 0.62
N ILE A 52 -14.79 -12.37 -0.04
CA ILE A 52 -14.23 -11.01 0.16
C ILE A 52 -14.38 -10.59 1.62
N LEU A 53 -15.52 -10.85 2.27
CA LEU A 53 -15.72 -10.51 3.68
C LEU A 53 -14.81 -11.31 4.62
N LYS A 54 -14.62 -12.61 4.39
CA LYS A 54 -13.67 -13.43 5.16
C LYS A 54 -12.25 -12.92 4.94
N TRP A 55 -11.88 -12.62 3.69
CA TRP A 55 -10.60 -12.03 3.33
C TRP A 55 -10.36 -10.70 4.04
N LEU A 56 -11.32 -9.78 4.00
CA LEU A 56 -11.22 -8.49 4.68
C LEU A 56 -11.06 -8.65 6.19
N ARG A 57 -11.77 -9.61 6.83
CA ARG A 57 -11.61 -9.86 8.27
C ARG A 57 -10.24 -10.42 8.63
N GLU A 58 -9.77 -11.41 7.87
CA GLU A 58 -8.44 -11.99 8.10
C GLU A 58 -7.32 -10.98 7.81
N TRP A 59 -7.53 -10.12 6.81
CA TRP A 59 -6.61 -9.04 6.51
C TRP A 59 -6.64 -7.96 7.59
N HIS A 60 -7.81 -7.54 8.07
CA HIS A 60 -7.94 -6.58 9.17
C HIS A 60 -7.36 -7.09 10.50
N LYS A 61 -7.47 -8.40 10.79
CA LYS A 61 -6.79 -9.02 11.95
C LYS A 61 -5.26 -8.92 11.85
N ARG A 62 -4.69 -8.89 10.63
CA ARG A 62 -3.25 -8.68 10.41
C ARG A 62 -2.91 -7.19 10.41
N ASP A 63 -3.79 -6.39 9.84
CA ASP A 63 -3.71 -4.94 9.71
C ASP A 63 -4.58 -4.20 10.75
N GLU A 64 -4.37 -4.47 12.05
CA GLU A 64 -4.87 -3.65 13.20
C GLU A 64 -4.35 -2.19 13.19
N GLY A 65 -3.92 -1.69 12.03
CA GLY A 65 -3.01 -0.56 11.88
C GLY A 65 -3.63 0.75 11.45
N SER A 66 -4.94 0.82 11.16
CA SER A 66 -5.62 2.12 11.02
C SER A 66 -5.75 2.76 12.41
N ALA A 67 -4.62 3.14 12.98
CA ALA A 67 -4.58 3.95 14.18
C ALA A 67 -5.33 5.24 13.86
N LEU A 68 -6.24 5.65 14.75
CA LEU A 68 -6.78 6.99 14.76
C LEU A 68 -5.61 7.94 15.06
N VAL A 69 -4.89 8.38 14.03
CA VAL A 69 -3.87 9.40 14.19
C VAL A 69 -4.59 10.75 14.18
N ALA A 70 -4.36 11.55 15.22
CA ALA A 70 -4.85 12.92 15.24
C ALA A 70 -4.00 13.72 14.23
N ILE A 71 -4.56 13.94 13.04
CA ILE A 71 -3.97 14.83 12.04
C ILE A 71 -4.36 16.26 12.39
N ASP A 72 -3.39 17.15 12.51
CA ASP A 72 -3.66 18.57 12.62
C ASP A 72 -4.23 19.09 11.30
N GLY A 73 -5.52 19.40 11.31
CA GLY A 73 -6.24 19.94 10.14
C GLY A 73 -5.78 21.33 9.69
N ALA A 74 -4.88 21.98 10.43
CA ALA A 74 -4.25 23.25 10.03
C ALA A 74 -2.86 23.06 9.40
N ASP A 75 -2.33 21.83 9.32
CA ASP A 75 -1.00 21.60 8.76
C ASP A 75 -1.00 21.73 7.23
N VAL A 76 -0.55 22.89 6.76
CA VAL A 76 -0.44 23.23 5.32
C VAL A 76 0.47 22.28 4.52
N ARG A 77 1.24 21.42 5.18
CA ARG A 77 2.06 20.40 4.51
C ARG A 77 1.25 19.18 4.08
N LEU A 78 0.01 19.04 4.53
CA LEU A 78 -0.83 17.88 4.29
C LEU A 78 -1.92 18.17 3.25
N PRO A 79 -2.07 17.32 2.22
CA PRO A 79 -3.18 17.40 1.27
C PRO A 79 -4.46 16.81 1.90
N LEU A 80 -5.07 17.57 2.83
CA LEU A 80 -6.19 17.09 3.65
C LEU A 80 -7.41 16.66 2.81
N GLU A 81 -7.65 17.27 1.65
CA GLU A 81 -8.72 16.89 0.74
C GLU A 81 -8.56 15.45 0.27
N LEU A 82 -7.36 15.05 -0.16
CA LEU A 82 -7.08 13.67 -0.58
C LEU A 82 -7.07 12.70 0.60
N LEU A 83 -6.51 13.11 1.75
CA LEU A 83 -6.49 12.27 2.94
C LEU A 83 -7.90 11.91 3.39
N ASN A 84 -8.81 12.89 3.43
CA ASN A 84 -10.21 12.69 3.80
C ASN A 84 -10.97 11.86 2.77
N GLU A 85 -10.66 12.02 1.48
CA GLU A 85 -11.34 11.31 0.39
C GLU A 85 -10.93 9.83 0.29
N PHE A 86 -9.65 9.53 0.52
CA PHE A 86 -9.11 8.20 0.23
C PHE A 86 -8.80 7.35 1.46
N THR A 87 -8.56 7.93 2.64
CA THR A 87 -8.20 7.10 3.81
C THR A 87 -9.36 6.18 4.19
N GLY A 88 -9.07 4.88 4.30
CA GLY A 88 -10.06 3.86 4.64
C GLY A 88 -10.99 3.48 3.48
N THR A 89 -10.76 3.99 2.27
CA THR A 89 -11.53 3.62 1.08
C THR A 89 -10.78 2.60 0.23
N PHE A 90 -11.50 2.01 -0.72
CA PHE A 90 -11.01 0.97 -1.62
C PHE A 90 -11.09 1.46 -3.06
N ALA A 91 -10.16 0.99 -3.89
CA ALA A 91 -10.26 1.24 -5.31
C ALA A 91 -11.41 0.42 -5.92
N ASP A 92 -11.99 0.93 -7.00
CA ASP A 92 -13.01 0.23 -7.79
C ASP A 92 -12.42 -0.83 -8.73
N ARG A 93 -11.10 -0.82 -8.93
CA ARG A 93 -10.35 -1.74 -9.78
C ARG A 93 -8.92 -1.94 -9.27
N SER A 94 -8.32 -3.06 -9.66
CA SER A 94 -6.89 -3.31 -9.43
C SER A 94 -6.02 -2.45 -10.35
N GLY A 95 -4.79 -2.17 -9.92
CA GLY A 95 -3.86 -1.28 -10.62
C GLY A 95 -3.30 -0.18 -9.72
N PRO A 96 -4.13 0.60 -9.01
CA PRO A 96 -3.65 1.62 -8.08
C PRO A 96 -2.67 1.01 -7.08
N ASN A 97 -1.54 1.68 -6.82
CA ASN A 97 -0.44 1.12 -6.05
C ASN A 97 0.23 2.16 -5.13
N CYS A 98 1.20 1.71 -4.33
CA CYS A 98 1.92 2.56 -3.37
C CYS A 98 2.62 3.78 -4.01
N PHE A 99 3.24 3.61 -5.17
CA PHE A 99 3.89 4.71 -5.89
C PHE A 99 2.88 5.76 -6.36
N ALA A 100 1.75 5.34 -6.93
CA ALA A 100 0.70 6.25 -7.37
C ALA A 100 0.07 7.00 -6.19
N ALA A 101 -0.25 6.31 -5.10
CA ALA A 101 -0.80 6.91 -3.89
C ALA A 101 0.14 7.95 -3.27
N THR A 102 1.43 7.60 -3.18
CA THR A 102 2.44 8.50 -2.62
C THR A 102 2.70 9.70 -3.53
N ALA A 103 2.78 9.48 -4.85
CA ALA A 103 2.95 10.56 -5.81
C ALA A 103 1.75 11.51 -5.83
N ALA A 104 0.52 11.00 -5.76
CA ALA A 104 -0.68 11.84 -5.67
C ALA A 104 -0.64 12.79 -4.47
N MET A 105 -0.29 12.27 -3.29
CA MET A 105 -0.13 13.11 -2.08
C MET A 105 0.97 14.16 -2.26
N ALA A 106 2.14 13.76 -2.79
CA ALA A 106 3.27 14.66 -3.02
C ALA A 106 2.96 15.78 -4.04
N VAL A 107 2.28 15.42 -5.14
CA VAL A 107 1.83 16.33 -6.21
C VAL A 107 0.81 17.33 -5.66
N CYS A 108 -0.20 16.84 -4.91
CA CYS A 108 -1.21 17.71 -4.32
C CYS A 108 -0.63 18.67 -3.28
N ARG A 109 0.31 18.21 -2.45
CA ARG A 109 1.01 19.08 -1.48
C ARG A 109 1.71 20.25 -2.17
N SER A 110 2.32 20.02 -3.33
CA SER A 110 3.11 21.06 -4.00
C SER A 110 2.29 22.26 -4.47
N SER A 111 0.98 22.09 -4.71
CA SER A 111 0.04 23.16 -5.02
C SER A 111 -1.40 22.63 -5.02
N VAL A 112 -2.32 23.39 -4.41
CA VAL A 112 -3.78 23.08 -4.43
C VAL A 112 -4.34 22.99 -5.86
N GLN A 113 -3.72 23.66 -6.83
CA GLN A 113 -4.14 23.59 -8.24
C GLN A 113 -3.93 22.19 -8.84
N ASN A 114 -3.08 21.36 -8.23
CA ASN A 114 -2.81 20.00 -8.68
C ASN A 114 -3.82 18.98 -8.13
N LEU A 115 -4.82 19.39 -7.34
CA LEU A 115 -5.78 18.46 -6.71
C LEU A 115 -6.47 17.54 -7.73
N ALA A 116 -6.93 18.09 -8.86
CA ALA A 116 -7.58 17.30 -9.90
C ALA A 116 -6.63 16.25 -10.51
N GLN A 117 -5.40 16.66 -10.84
CA GLN A 117 -4.37 15.75 -11.34
C GLN A 117 -4.03 14.66 -10.32
N ALA A 118 -3.93 15.02 -9.04
CA ALA A 118 -3.62 14.08 -7.98
C ALA A 118 -4.74 13.04 -7.78
N ARG A 119 -6.02 13.45 -7.92
CA ARG A 119 -7.16 12.53 -7.93
C ARG A 119 -7.12 11.54 -9.08
N ASP A 120 -6.69 11.93 -10.26
CA ASP A 120 -6.53 10.97 -11.36
C ASP A 120 -5.32 10.06 -11.14
N LEU A 121 -4.24 10.63 -10.60
CA LEU A 121 -2.98 9.92 -10.37
C LEU A 121 -3.13 8.81 -9.34
N ILE A 122 -3.91 9.00 -8.26
CA ILE A 122 -4.06 8.01 -7.18
C ILE A 122 -4.64 6.67 -7.65
N PHE A 123 -5.39 6.66 -8.77
CA PHE A 123 -5.95 5.44 -9.39
C PHE A 123 -5.02 4.79 -10.43
N SER A 124 -3.84 5.36 -10.68
CA SER A 124 -2.92 4.85 -11.70
C SER A 124 -2.08 3.68 -11.20
N TRP A 125 -1.63 2.81 -12.11
CA TRP A 125 -0.50 1.94 -11.84
C TRP A 125 0.79 2.67 -12.22
N LEU A 126 1.55 3.09 -11.21
CA LEU A 126 2.80 3.83 -11.42
C LEU A 126 4.03 2.95 -11.20
N HIS A 127 5.00 3.03 -12.10
CA HIS A 127 6.32 2.38 -11.96
C HIS A 127 7.34 3.32 -11.28
N GLN A 128 8.43 2.74 -10.78
CA GLN A 128 9.51 3.43 -10.07
C GLN A 128 10.04 4.69 -10.80
N GLU A 129 10.39 4.56 -12.08
CA GLU A 129 11.02 5.66 -12.80
C GLU A 129 10.06 6.86 -12.99
N PRO A 130 8.82 6.69 -13.49
CA PRO A 130 7.80 7.75 -13.45
C PRO A 130 7.57 8.36 -12.07
N PHE A 131 7.57 7.54 -11.02
CA PHE A 131 7.41 8.01 -9.63
C PHE A 131 8.50 9.00 -9.22
N PHE A 132 9.78 8.67 -9.43
CA PHE A 132 10.88 9.59 -9.10
C PHE A 132 10.91 10.83 -9.99
N ARG A 133 10.51 10.72 -11.26
CA ARG A 133 10.37 11.89 -12.14
C ARG A 133 9.31 12.87 -11.59
N LEU A 134 8.18 12.37 -11.10
CA LEU A 134 7.14 13.20 -10.47
C LEU A 134 7.66 13.85 -9.19
N LEU A 135 8.29 13.09 -8.28
CA LEU A 135 8.89 13.67 -7.07
C LEU A 135 9.84 14.82 -7.41
N LYS A 136 10.75 14.62 -8.36
CA LYS A 136 11.70 15.64 -8.80
C LYS A 136 11.00 16.87 -9.42
N ALA A 137 9.98 16.65 -10.26
CA ALA A 137 9.21 17.72 -10.88
C ALA A 137 8.48 18.60 -9.84
N HIS A 138 8.09 18.00 -8.72
CA HIS A 138 7.48 18.68 -7.57
C HIS A 138 8.48 19.00 -6.46
N HIS A 139 9.76 19.16 -6.81
CA HIS A 139 10.84 19.67 -5.96
C HIS A 139 11.16 18.84 -4.70
N TYR A 140 10.83 17.55 -4.70
CA TYR A 140 11.32 16.63 -3.68
C TYR A 140 12.77 16.22 -3.98
N CYS A 141 13.59 16.23 -2.93
CA CYS A 141 14.94 15.68 -2.97
C CYS A 141 15.15 14.74 -1.78
N GLU A 142 16.03 13.76 -1.96
CA GLU A 142 16.49 12.93 -0.85
C GLU A 142 17.22 13.81 0.17
N VAL A 143 16.86 13.65 1.45
CA VAL A 143 17.45 14.42 2.56
C VAL A 143 18.06 13.53 3.64
N SER A 144 17.71 12.25 3.68
CA SER A 144 18.31 11.29 4.61
C SER A 144 18.07 9.85 4.15
N VAL A 145 18.87 8.94 4.69
CA VAL A 145 18.76 7.49 4.48
C VAL A 145 18.84 6.79 5.84
N TYR A 146 17.91 5.88 6.07
CA TYR A 146 17.75 5.11 7.30
C TYR A 146 17.99 3.62 7.03
N ARG A 147 18.69 2.95 7.95
CA ARG A 147 18.94 1.51 7.86
C ARG A 147 18.31 0.72 9.00
N GLY A 148 17.86 1.41 10.05
CA GLY A 148 17.07 0.84 11.13
C GLY A 148 15.75 1.58 11.35
N ILE A 149 14.86 0.93 12.08
CA ILE A 149 13.58 1.49 12.50
C ILE A 149 13.73 2.66 13.49
N ASP A 150 14.80 2.65 14.31
CA ASP A 150 15.07 3.66 15.33
C ASP A 150 15.55 5.01 14.77
N ASP A 151 15.92 5.04 13.49
CA ASP A 151 16.45 6.22 12.81
C ASP A 151 15.34 7.18 12.33
N GLN A 152 14.06 6.84 12.53
CA GLN A 152 12.89 7.58 12.03
C GLN A 152 12.65 8.96 12.67
N ARG A 153 13.50 9.40 13.61
CA ARG A 153 13.30 10.62 14.42
C ARG A 153 13.24 11.94 13.63
N HIS A 154 13.56 11.91 12.34
CA HIS A 154 13.61 13.09 11.47
C HIS A 154 12.46 13.16 10.45
N VAL A 155 11.53 12.22 10.47
CA VAL A 155 10.36 12.24 9.58
C VAL A 155 9.42 13.38 9.98
N GLU A 156 9.01 14.17 8.99
CA GLU A 156 8.06 15.27 9.15
C GLU A 156 6.81 15.05 8.28
N PRO A 157 5.64 15.57 8.69
CA PRO A 157 4.48 15.66 7.81
C PRO A 157 4.83 16.24 6.45
N GLY A 158 4.38 15.56 5.40
CA GLY A 158 4.64 15.90 4.01
C GLY A 158 5.84 15.19 3.38
N ASP A 159 6.70 14.52 4.15
CA ASP A 159 7.80 13.74 3.58
C ASP A 159 7.31 12.53 2.78
N VAL A 160 8.15 12.07 1.87
CA VAL A 160 7.96 10.82 1.13
C VAL A 160 9.01 9.83 1.57
N LEU A 161 8.59 8.67 2.05
CA LEU A 161 9.46 7.57 2.44
C LEU A 161 9.49 6.54 1.31
N VAL A 162 10.66 6.05 0.96
CA VAL A 162 10.85 5.02 -0.07
C VAL A 162 11.71 3.90 0.47
N TRP A 163 11.17 2.67 0.46
CA TRP A 163 11.85 1.46 0.89
C TRP A 163 12.54 0.80 -0.30
N TYR A 164 13.86 0.62 -0.17
CA TYR A 164 14.70 -0.01 -1.16
C TYR A 164 15.19 -1.37 -0.68
N THR A 165 15.23 -2.33 -1.60
CA THR A 165 15.96 -3.59 -1.38
C THR A 165 17.47 -3.37 -1.45
N GLY A 166 18.26 -4.35 -1.01
CA GLY A 166 19.73 -4.25 -1.00
C GLY A 166 20.34 -3.99 -2.39
N ASP A 167 19.65 -4.42 -3.44
CA ASP A 167 19.96 -4.20 -4.86
C ASP A 167 19.53 -2.80 -5.39
N GLN A 168 19.14 -1.88 -4.51
CA GLN A 168 18.72 -0.51 -4.84
C GLN A 168 17.43 -0.42 -5.67
N VAL A 169 16.58 -1.45 -5.64
CA VAL A 169 15.24 -1.40 -6.24
C VAL A 169 14.23 -0.84 -5.25
N ALA A 170 13.49 0.20 -5.64
CA ALA A 170 12.41 0.72 -4.81
C ALA A 170 11.24 -0.26 -4.82
N ARG A 171 10.86 -0.78 -3.65
CA ARG A 171 9.77 -1.75 -3.49
C ARG A 171 8.49 -1.13 -2.97
N HIS A 172 8.61 -0.07 -2.19
CA HIS A 172 7.47 0.57 -1.56
C HIS A 172 7.71 2.06 -1.37
N ALA A 173 6.63 2.83 -1.35
CA ALA A 173 6.65 4.24 -1.03
C ALA A 173 5.40 4.61 -0.21
N ALA A 174 5.55 5.58 0.68
CA ALA A 174 4.47 6.11 1.50
C ALA A 174 4.67 7.61 1.78
N PHE A 175 3.58 8.31 2.06
CA PHE A 175 3.59 9.75 2.34
C PHE A 175 3.39 10.00 3.84
N ALA A 176 4.31 10.70 4.50
CA ALA A 176 4.24 11.00 5.93
C ALA A 176 3.10 11.96 6.23
N VAL A 177 2.16 11.52 7.07
CA VAL A 177 1.06 12.36 7.58
C VAL A 177 1.31 12.83 9.01
N ALA A 178 2.20 12.14 9.73
CA ALA A 178 2.74 12.51 11.04
C ALA A 178 4.21 12.06 11.12
N SER A 179 4.89 12.33 12.24
CA SER A 179 6.27 11.88 12.46
C SER A 179 6.44 10.36 12.45
N ASP A 180 5.39 9.62 12.79
CA ASP A 180 5.41 8.16 12.94
C ASP A 180 4.33 7.45 12.11
N HIS A 181 3.54 8.19 11.32
CA HIS A 181 2.46 7.64 10.49
C HIS A 181 2.57 8.08 9.03
N VAL A 182 2.24 7.15 8.13
CA VAL A 182 2.27 7.35 6.68
C VAL A 182 0.96 6.90 6.04
N PHE A 183 0.50 7.67 5.05
CA PHE A 183 -0.51 7.27 4.09
C PHE A 183 0.10 6.43 2.97
N GLN A 184 -0.53 5.31 2.65
CA GLN A 184 -0.11 4.42 1.57
C GLN A 184 -1.28 3.63 0.99
N LYS A 185 -1.04 3.03 -0.18
CA LYS A 185 -1.86 1.92 -0.68
C LYS A 185 -1.02 0.66 -0.68
N HIS A 186 -1.39 -0.31 0.15
CA HIS A 186 -0.67 -1.57 0.23
C HIS A 186 -1.05 -2.45 -0.97
N GLY A 187 -0.09 -2.89 -1.78
CA GLY A 187 -0.38 -3.73 -2.94
C GLY A 187 -1.18 -3.07 -4.07
N GLN A 188 -1.49 -3.86 -5.10
CA GLN A 188 -2.14 -3.41 -6.35
C GLN A 188 -3.60 -3.86 -6.48
N GLY A 189 -4.06 -4.74 -5.59
CA GLY A 189 -5.43 -5.26 -5.60
C GLY A 189 -6.43 -4.19 -5.17
N PHE A 190 -7.62 -4.19 -5.77
CA PHE A 190 -8.72 -3.28 -5.41
C PHE A 190 -9.14 -3.44 -3.94
N GLU A 191 -9.03 -4.67 -3.43
CA GLU A 191 -9.38 -5.08 -2.08
C GLU A 191 -8.42 -4.54 -1.01
N ASN A 192 -7.28 -3.98 -1.39
CA ASN A 192 -6.38 -3.35 -0.44
C ASN A 192 -6.74 -1.87 -0.31
N PRO A 193 -7.10 -1.39 0.88
CA PRO A 193 -7.49 0.00 1.07
C PRO A 193 -6.30 0.94 0.94
N TRP A 194 -6.60 2.20 0.68
CA TRP A 194 -5.69 3.27 1.09
C TRP A 194 -5.81 3.45 2.59
N GLN A 195 -4.68 3.52 3.28
CA GLN A 195 -4.66 3.49 4.73
C GLN A 195 -3.52 4.34 5.29
N ILE A 196 -3.72 4.77 6.54
CA ILE A 196 -2.69 5.37 7.36
C ILE A 196 -2.17 4.29 8.30
N LEU A 197 -0.87 4.06 8.29
CA LEU A 197 -0.19 3.09 9.15
C LEU A 197 0.99 3.74 9.88
N LYS A 198 1.38 3.17 11.02
CA LYS A 198 2.68 3.44 11.62
C LYS A 198 3.80 3.04 10.66
N ILE A 199 4.86 3.84 10.58
CA ILE A 199 6.04 3.56 9.74
C ILE A 199 6.67 2.21 10.12
N GLU A 200 6.72 1.90 11.42
CA GLU A 200 7.13 0.59 11.95
C GLU A 200 6.40 -0.58 11.27
N LYS A 201 5.08 -0.47 11.10
CA LYS A 201 4.29 -1.54 10.49
C LYS A 201 4.61 -1.71 9.01
N VAL A 202 4.84 -0.60 8.30
CA VAL A 202 5.29 -0.62 6.90
C VAL A 202 6.67 -1.26 6.78
N TRP A 203 7.58 -0.99 7.72
CA TRP A 203 8.90 -1.61 7.77
C TRP A 203 8.84 -3.14 7.78
N TYR A 204 8.03 -3.72 8.66
CA TYR A 204 7.90 -5.17 8.74
C TYR A 204 7.20 -5.78 7.52
N ASN A 205 6.18 -5.09 6.98
CA ASN A 205 5.41 -5.58 5.82
C ASN A 205 6.19 -5.50 4.50
N THR A 206 7.26 -4.71 4.42
CA THR A 206 8.05 -4.54 3.19
C THR A 206 9.21 -5.53 3.09
N HIS A 207 9.40 -6.40 4.09
CA HIS A 207 10.41 -7.46 4.10
C HIS A 207 11.78 -6.97 3.57
N LEU A 208 12.36 -5.96 4.21
CA LEU A 208 13.74 -5.54 3.94
C LEU A 208 14.72 -6.67 4.34
N GLU A 209 14.79 -7.72 3.53
CA GLU A 209 15.74 -8.82 3.69
C GLU A 209 17.16 -8.26 3.45
N THR A 210 18.02 -8.41 4.46
CA THR A 210 19.46 -8.13 4.51
C THR A 210 20.00 -7.12 3.47
N GLY A 211 20.14 -5.85 3.89
CA GLY A 211 20.88 -4.82 3.16
C GLY A 211 20.03 -3.68 2.57
N GLY A 212 18.71 -3.76 2.69
CA GLY A 212 17.79 -2.69 2.32
C GLY A 212 17.93 -1.42 3.17
N HIS A 213 17.26 -0.34 2.75
CA HIS A 213 17.23 0.93 3.46
C HIS A 213 15.95 1.71 3.12
N VAL A 214 15.69 2.77 3.87
CA VAL A 214 14.62 3.73 3.59
C VAL A 214 15.24 5.08 3.27
N ALA A 215 14.92 5.67 2.12
CA ALA A 215 15.29 7.04 1.84
C ALA A 215 14.12 7.98 2.12
N LEU A 216 14.41 9.11 2.73
CA LEU A 216 13.46 10.20 2.97
C LEU A 216 13.61 11.26 1.89
N PHE A 217 12.52 11.58 1.23
CA PHE A 217 12.42 12.66 0.27
C PHE A 217 11.59 13.80 0.85
N ARG A 218 12.10 15.01 0.77
CA ARG A 218 11.44 16.23 1.27
C ARG A 218 11.37 17.29 0.19
N MET A 219 10.23 17.96 0.10
CA MET A 219 10.06 19.12 -0.78
C MET A 219 10.95 20.26 -0.29
N LYS A 220 11.79 20.81 -1.17
CA LYS A 220 12.57 22.02 -0.86
C LYS A 220 11.61 23.19 -0.63
N ARG A 221 11.84 23.97 0.42
CA ARG A 221 11.16 25.26 0.60
C ARG A 221 11.62 26.18 -0.53
N GLN A 222 10.67 26.73 -1.28
CA GLN A 222 10.92 27.81 -2.24
C GLN A 222 11.05 29.14 -1.50
#